data_AF-A0AAU6GMZ2-F1
#
_entry.id   AF-A0AAU6GMZ2-F1
#
_cell.length_a   1.000
_cell.length_b   1.000
_cell.length_c   1.000
_cell.angle_alpha   90.00
_cell.angle_beta   90.00
_cell.angle_gamma   90.00
#
_symmetry.space_group_name_H-M   'P 1'
#
loop_
_entity.id
_entity.type
_entity.pdbx_description
1 polymer ?
#
loop_
_entity_poly.entity_id
_entity_poly.type
_entity_poly.pdbx_seq_one_letter_code
_entity_poly.pdbx_strand_id
1 'polypeptide(L)'
;MTWAAFWALIATLNGKATKQSCRRLAEELSRRSVPDIVGFAERHAEALYRLDQEKFGTLSVADMTDRNGEPFPQSADGFLYARCAVVAAGQAVWEDVFFDVAKFASYTSTEWDGEWLLYVPDQAYELATGKEWDRSTRYCFESYSNKDGWPDLGR
;
A
#
# COMPACT_ATOMS: atom_id res chain seq x y z
N MET A 1 -7.03 8.50 13.03
CA MET A 1 -7.29 7.11 13.45
C MET A 1 -6.07 6.53 14.19
N THR A 2 -6.28 5.60 15.13
CA THR A 2 -5.20 4.83 15.78
C THR A 2 -4.69 3.71 14.86
N TRP A 3 -3.46 3.23 15.07
CA TRP A 3 -2.94 2.07 14.31
C TRP A 3 -3.79 0.81 14.50
N ALA A 4 -4.23 0.53 15.73
CA ALA A 4 -5.09 -0.62 16.01
C ALA A 4 -6.41 -0.58 15.20
N ALA A 5 -7.05 0.59 15.11
CA ALA A 5 -8.27 0.75 14.32
C ALA A 5 -8.02 0.62 12.80
N PHE A 6 -6.88 1.11 12.31
CA PHE A 6 -6.47 0.95 10.91
C PHE A 6 -6.26 -0.54 10.57
N TRP A 7 -5.50 -1.26 11.39
CA TRP A 7 -5.24 -2.69 11.16
C TRP A 7 -6.50 -3.55 11.29
N ALA A 8 -7.44 -3.20 12.17
CA ALA A 8 -8.73 -3.86 12.24
C ALA A 8 -9.55 -3.73 10.94
N LEU A 9 -9.50 -2.56 10.28
CA LEU A 9 -10.11 -2.33 8.98
C LEU A 9 -9.40 -3.12 7.86
N ILE A 10 -8.07 -3.09 7.83
CA ILE A 10 -7.26 -3.84 6.88
C ILE A 10 -7.51 -5.36 6.99
N ALA A 11 -7.70 -5.89 8.20
CA ALA A 11 -7.96 -7.31 8.42
C ALA A 11 -9.20 -7.82 7.65
N THR A 12 -10.17 -6.95 7.33
CA THR A 12 -11.35 -7.31 6.52
C THR A 12 -11.01 -7.72 5.08
N LEU A 13 -9.81 -7.37 4.59
CA LEU A 13 -9.30 -7.76 3.29
C LEU A 13 -8.90 -9.25 3.22
N ASN A 14 -8.72 -9.90 4.37
CA ASN A 14 -8.28 -11.31 4.48
C ASN A 14 -7.00 -11.59 3.68
N GLY A 15 -6.04 -10.67 3.75
CA GLY A 15 -4.71 -10.82 3.16
C GLY A 15 -4.57 -10.37 1.71
N LYS A 16 -5.66 -10.02 1.00
CA LYS A 16 -5.61 -9.62 -0.42
C LYS A 16 -6.49 -8.41 -0.73
N ALA A 17 -5.91 -7.44 -1.45
CA ALA A 17 -6.58 -6.22 -1.91
C ALA A 17 -7.23 -6.41 -3.29
N THR A 18 -8.17 -7.35 -3.39
CA THR A 18 -8.99 -7.51 -4.60
C THR A 18 -9.96 -6.34 -4.78
N LYS A 19 -10.41 -6.10 -6.01
CA LYS A 19 -11.50 -5.13 -6.28
C LYS A 19 -12.72 -5.32 -5.37
N GLN A 20 -13.12 -6.56 -5.11
CA GLN A 20 -14.30 -6.85 -4.30
C GLN A 20 -14.06 -6.59 -2.80
N SER A 21 -12.91 -6.98 -2.26
CA SER A 21 -12.57 -6.74 -0.85
C SER A 21 -12.37 -5.25 -0.57
N CYS A 22 -11.65 -4.55 -1.44
CA CYS A 22 -11.46 -3.10 -1.34
C CYS A 22 -12.78 -2.33 -1.45
N ARG A 23 -13.68 -2.74 -2.36
CA ARG A 23 -15.03 -2.15 -2.43
C ARG A 23 -15.80 -2.33 -1.12
N ARG A 24 -15.80 -3.53 -0.52
CA ARG A 24 -16.47 -3.76 0.77
C ARG A 24 -15.87 -2.92 1.88
N LEU A 25 -14.55 -2.78 1.92
CA LEU A 25 -13.86 -1.92 2.88
C LEU A 25 -14.25 -0.45 2.69
N ALA A 26 -14.34 0.03 1.45
CA ALA A 26 -14.81 1.39 1.16
C ALA A 26 -16.27 1.60 1.60
N GLU A 27 -17.16 0.63 1.36
CA GLU A 27 -18.55 0.64 1.82
C GLU A 27 -18.70 0.57 3.36
N GLU A 28 -17.78 -0.10 4.06
CA GLU A 28 -17.74 -0.08 5.53
C GLU A 28 -17.26 1.29 6.04
N LEU A 29 -16.18 1.80 5.45
CA LEU A 29 -15.55 3.05 5.85
C LEU A 29 -16.46 4.26 5.57
N SER A 30 -17.27 4.23 4.51
CA SER A 30 -18.22 5.30 4.17
C SER A 30 -19.38 5.47 5.17
N ARG A 31 -19.64 4.45 6.00
CA ARG A 31 -20.63 4.53 7.09
C ARG A 31 -20.06 5.18 8.35
N ARG A 32 -18.76 5.45 8.37
CA ARG A 32 -18.07 6.12 9.47
C ARG A 32 -18.05 7.63 9.23
N SER A 33 -17.52 8.38 10.19
CA SER A 33 -17.41 9.83 10.06
C SER A 33 -16.35 10.21 9.02
N VAL A 34 -16.49 11.36 8.35
CA VAL A 34 -15.46 11.87 7.42
C VAL A 34 -14.07 11.94 8.08
N PRO A 35 -13.90 12.40 9.35
CA PRO A 35 -12.63 12.31 10.06
C PRO A 35 -12.05 10.89 10.18
N ASP A 36 -12.88 9.85 10.26
CA ASP A 36 -12.39 8.46 10.24
C ASP A 36 -11.91 8.05 8.85
N ILE A 37 -12.61 8.45 7.78
CA ILE A 37 -12.19 8.21 6.39
C ILE A 37 -10.83 8.86 6.14
N VAL A 38 -10.68 10.14 6.49
CA VAL A 38 -9.40 10.87 6.42
C VAL A 38 -8.36 10.20 7.30
N GLY A 39 -8.73 9.79 8.51
CA GLY A 39 -7.85 9.09 9.43
C GLY A 39 -7.34 7.73 8.91
N PHE A 40 -8.14 7.02 8.12
CA PHE A 40 -7.74 5.81 7.42
C PHE A 40 -6.76 6.15 6.29
N ALA A 41 -7.07 7.16 5.48
CA ALA A 41 -6.20 7.63 4.40
C ALA A 41 -4.79 7.99 4.90
N GLU A 42 -4.71 8.75 6.01
CA GLU A 42 -3.45 9.13 6.64
C GLU A 42 -2.63 7.91 7.10
N ARG A 43 -3.28 6.92 7.71
CA ARG A 43 -2.59 5.69 8.16
C ARG A 43 -2.18 4.80 7.02
N HIS A 44 -3.02 4.70 5.99
CA HIS A 44 -2.68 3.96 4.78
C HIS A 44 -1.46 4.58 4.10
N ALA A 45 -1.47 5.89 3.87
CA ALA A 45 -0.36 6.60 3.27
C ALA A 45 0.92 6.50 4.11
N GLU A 46 0.83 6.63 5.44
CA GLU A 46 1.97 6.44 6.34
C GLU A 46 2.53 5.01 6.29
N ALA A 47 1.67 3.98 6.23
CA ALA A 47 2.11 2.58 6.12
C ALA A 47 2.88 2.32 4.82
N LEU A 48 2.40 2.88 3.70
CA LEU A 48 3.07 2.79 2.40
C LEU A 48 4.36 3.60 2.36
N TYR A 49 4.36 4.80 2.92
CA TYR A 49 5.54 5.67 3.00
C TYR A 49 6.67 5.02 3.80
N ARG A 50 6.36 4.36 4.92
CA ARG A 50 7.36 3.64 5.71
C ARG A 50 8.00 2.48 4.94
N LEU A 51 7.24 1.83 4.07
CA LEU A 51 7.74 0.78 3.17
C LEU A 51 8.47 1.33 1.94
N ASP A 52 8.39 2.63 1.66
CA ASP A 52 9.11 3.28 0.56
C ASP A 52 10.61 3.39 0.92
N GLN A 53 11.34 2.31 0.70
CA GLN A 53 12.78 2.21 0.97
C GLN A 53 13.47 1.50 -0.18
N GLU A 54 14.69 1.95 -0.48
CA GLU A 54 15.54 1.41 -1.55
C GLU A 54 15.67 -0.11 -1.47
N LYS A 55 15.93 -0.66 -0.28
CA LYS A 55 16.09 -2.11 -0.06
C LYS A 55 14.90 -2.97 -0.51
N PHE A 56 13.70 -2.38 -0.62
CA PHE A 56 12.50 -3.05 -1.13
C PHE A 56 12.27 -2.72 -2.61
N GLY A 57 12.44 -1.45 -2.99
CA GLY A 57 12.19 -0.98 -4.34
C GLY A 57 13.21 -1.47 -5.38
N THR A 58 14.41 -1.86 -4.97
CA THR A 58 15.44 -2.42 -5.86
C THR A 58 15.36 -3.94 -6.03
N LEU A 59 14.41 -4.61 -5.36
CA LEU A 59 14.19 -6.04 -5.60
C LEU A 59 13.70 -6.26 -7.02
N SER A 60 13.91 -7.46 -7.55
CA SER A 60 13.34 -7.88 -8.83
C SER A 60 11.91 -8.38 -8.64
N VAL A 61 11.14 -8.38 -9.73
CA VAL A 61 9.83 -9.03 -9.80
C VAL A 61 10.04 -10.54 -9.73
N ALA A 62 9.53 -11.18 -8.67
CA ALA A 62 9.94 -12.53 -8.27
C ALA A 62 9.65 -13.63 -9.31
N ASP A 63 8.63 -13.45 -10.14
CA ASP A 63 8.14 -14.39 -11.15
C ASP A 63 8.44 -13.95 -12.59
N MET A 64 9.32 -12.97 -12.77
CA MET A 64 9.67 -12.44 -14.08
C MET A 64 11.18 -12.38 -14.33
N THR A 65 11.55 -12.67 -15.57
CA THR A 65 12.89 -12.41 -16.13
C THR A 65 12.76 -11.61 -17.41
N ASP A 66 13.81 -10.86 -17.75
CA ASP A 66 13.88 -10.18 -19.04
C ASP A 66 14.12 -11.17 -20.21
N ARG A 67 14.21 -10.64 -21.43
CA ARG A 67 14.43 -11.45 -22.65
C ARG A 67 15.75 -12.23 -22.67
N ASN A 68 16.71 -11.86 -21.83
CA ASN A 68 18.02 -12.50 -21.70
C ASN A 68 18.05 -13.50 -20.54
N GLY A 69 16.97 -13.62 -19.76
CA GLY A 69 16.90 -14.45 -18.57
C GLY A 69 17.41 -13.77 -17.30
N GLU A 70 17.65 -12.46 -17.33
CA GLU A 70 18.10 -11.69 -16.15
C GLU A 70 16.92 -11.30 -15.25
N PRO A 71 17.12 -11.07 -13.95
CA PRO A 71 16.06 -10.66 -13.04
C PRO A 71 15.34 -9.39 -13.52
N PHE A 72 14.01 -9.45 -13.61
CA PHE A 72 13.23 -8.33 -14.13
C PHE A 72 13.11 -7.21 -13.07
N PRO A 73 13.47 -5.95 -13.37
CA PRO A 73 13.43 -4.87 -12.38
C PRO A 73 11.99 -4.47 -12.04
N GLN A 74 11.75 -4.07 -10.79
CA GLN A 74 10.47 -3.46 -10.41
C GLN A 74 10.33 -2.06 -11.02
N SER A 75 9.11 -1.71 -11.45
CA SER A 75 8.73 -0.34 -11.79
C SER A 75 8.30 0.43 -10.54
N ALA A 76 8.20 1.77 -10.67
CA ALA A 76 7.70 2.62 -9.58
C ALA A 76 6.28 2.21 -9.12
N ASP A 77 5.39 1.94 -10.08
CA ASP A 77 4.01 1.51 -9.81
C ASP A 77 3.98 0.09 -9.25
N GLY A 78 4.76 -0.83 -9.82
CA GLY A 78 4.86 -2.21 -9.32
C GLY A 78 5.33 -2.24 -7.86
N PHE A 79 6.30 -1.41 -7.51
CA PHE A 79 6.74 -1.26 -6.13
C PHE A 79 5.65 -0.67 -5.22
N LEU A 80 4.88 0.33 -5.68
CA LEU A 80 3.73 0.84 -4.94
C LEU A 80 2.69 -0.26 -4.68
N TYR A 81 2.40 -1.09 -5.69
CA TYR A 81 1.40 -2.15 -5.60
C TYR A 81 1.87 -3.28 -4.68
N ALA A 82 3.15 -3.64 -4.70
CA ALA A 82 3.76 -4.56 -3.76
C ALA A 82 3.63 -4.05 -2.31
N ARG A 83 3.89 -2.76 -2.06
CA ARG A 83 3.69 -2.15 -0.73
C ARG A 83 2.23 -2.21 -0.28
N CYS A 84 1.28 -1.97 -1.18
CA CYS A 84 -0.14 -2.15 -0.90
C CYS A 84 -0.49 -3.62 -0.58
N ALA A 85 0.10 -4.58 -1.30
CA ALA A 85 -0.11 -6.01 -1.04
C ALA A 85 0.42 -6.42 0.35
N VAL A 86 1.58 -5.91 0.76
CA VAL A 86 2.12 -6.10 2.13
C VAL A 86 1.18 -5.50 3.18
N VAL A 87 0.65 -4.30 2.97
CA VAL A 87 -0.33 -3.71 3.89
C VAL A 87 -1.60 -4.56 3.94
N ALA A 88 -2.12 -5.01 2.80
CA ALA A 88 -3.31 -5.87 2.72
C ALA A 88 -3.12 -7.23 3.40
N ALA A 89 -1.88 -7.75 3.43
CA ALA A 89 -1.48 -8.95 4.15
C ALA A 89 -1.58 -8.79 5.69
N GLY A 90 -1.60 -7.55 6.19
CA GLY A 90 -1.89 -7.20 7.57
C GLY A 90 -0.67 -6.82 8.39
N GLN A 91 -0.94 -6.40 9.63
CA GLN A 91 0.07 -5.80 10.52
C GLN A 91 1.31 -6.68 10.71
N ALA A 92 1.13 -7.97 11.02
CA ALA A 92 2.25 -8.85 11.30
C ALA A 92 3.22 -8.97 10.11
N VAL A 93 2.68 -9.08 8.89
CA VAL A 93 3.49 -9.10 7.66
C VAL A 93 4.18 -7.76 7.44
N TRP A 94 3.43 -6.66 7.57
CA TRP A 94 3.96 -5.31 7.42
C TRP A 94 5.10 -5.02 8.40
N GLU A 95 5.03 -5.49 9.64
CA GLU A 95 6.11 -5.37 10.63
C GLU A 95 7.30 -6.29 10.27
N ASP A 96 7.01 -7.53 9.88
CA ASP A 96 8.00 -8.56 9.59
C ASP A 96 8.94 -8.21 8.43
N VAL A 97 8.44 -7.55 7.38
CA VAL A 97 9.27 -7.19 6.22
C VAL A 97 10.38 -6.19 6.57
N PHE A 98 10.23 -5.41 7.65
CA PHE A 98 11.30 -4.51 8.10
C PHE A 98 12.49 -5.26 8.70
N PHE A 99 12.25 -6.45 9.27
CA PHE A 99 13.28 -7.32 9.83
C PHE A 99 13.90 -8.24 8.78
N ASP A 100 13.11 -8.70 7.81
CA ASP A 100 13.54 -9.62 6.77
C ASP A 100 13.02 -9.20 5.40
N VAL A 101 13.93 -8.69 4.55
CA VAL A 101 13.63 -8.23 3.19
C VAL A 101 13.12 -9.38 2.31
N ALA A 102 13.51 -10.63 2.58
CA ALA A 102 13.02 -11.77 1.80
C ALA A 102 11.51 -11.97 1.94
N LYS A 103 10.91 -11.54 3.06
CA LYS A 103 9.46 -11.55 3.25
C LYS A 103 8.74 -10.52 2.38
N PHE A 104 9.41 -9.44 1.98
CA PHE A 104 8.86 -8.49 1.01
C PHE A 104 8.93 -9.06 -0.40
N ALA A 105 10.00 -9.80 -0.73
CA ALA A 105 10.26 -10.29 -2.09
C ALA A 105 9.11 -11.11 -2.68
N SER A 106 8.37 -11.88 -1.88
CA SER A 106 7.19 -12.62 -2.39
C SER A 106 6.09 -11.70 -2.93
N TYR A 107 5.97 -10.49 -2.39
CA TYR A 107 4.95 -9.51 -2.80
C TYR A 107 5.35 -8.72 -4.05
N THR A 108 6.56 -8.93 -4.60
CA THR A 108 6.95 -8.33 -5.89
C THR A 108 6.45 -9.15 -7.08
N SER A 109 5.92 -10.37 -6.86
CA SER A 109 5.35 -11.20 -7.92
C SER A 109 4.08 -10.59 -8.51
N THR A 110 3.84 -10.85 -9.80
CA THR A 110 2.63 -10.44 -10.51
C THR A 110 1.31 -10.98 -9.93
N GLU A 111 1.35 -12.01 -9.08
CA GLU A 111 0.18 -12.52 -8.37
C GLU A 111 -0.31 -11.60 -7.24
N TRP A 112 0.58 -10.75 -6.71
CA TRP A 112 0.31 -9.87 -5.58
C TRP A 112 0.13 -8.44 -6.06
N ASP A 113 -1.11 -8.14 -6.47
CA ASP A 113 -1.51 -6.78 -6.83
C ASP A 113 -2.31 -6.12 -5.70
N GLY A 114 -1.77 -5.02 -5.18
CA GLY A 114 -2.38 -4.21 -4.14
C GLY A 114 -3.07 -2.94 -4.64
N GLU A 115 -3.10 -2.66 -5.95
CA GLU A 115 -3.54 -1.39 -6.52
C GLU A 115 -4.91 -0.94 -5.99
N TRP A 116 -5.89 -1.87 -5.91
CA TRP A 116 -7.26 -1.53 -5.49
C TRP A 116 -7.35 -0.89 -4.10
N LEU A 117 -6.37 -1.13 -3.22
CA LEU A 117 -6.35 -0.52 -1.89
C LEU A 117 -6.11 0.99 -1.93
N LEU A 118 -5.42 1.49 -2.96
CA LEU A 118 -5.15 2.92 -3.15
C LEU A 118 -6.41 3.76 -3.29
N TYR A 119 -7.46 3.18 -3.86
CA TYR A 119 -8.72 3.88 -4.15
C TYR A 119 -9.73 3.85 -2.99
N VAL A 120 -9.49 3.03 -1.96
CA VAL A 120 -10.44 2.84 -0.84
C VAL A 120 -10.81 4.16 -0.14
N PRO A 121 -9.88 5.05 0.22
CA PRO A 121 -10.24 6.28 0.93
C PRO A 121 -11.12 7.21 0.09
N ASP A 122 -10.80 7.38 -1.19
CA ASP A 122 -11.50 8.25 -2.12
C ASP A 122 -12.90 7.73 -2.41
N GLN A 123 -13.03 6.41 -2.66
CA GLN A 123 -14.33 5.75 -2.81
C GLN A 123 -15.18 5.87 -1.54
N ALA A 124 -14.59 5.67 -0.36
CA ALA A 124 -15.32 5.80 0.90
C ALA A 124 -15.82 7.23 1.11
N TYR A 125 -14.99 8.23 0.81
CA TYR A 125 -15.34 9.64 0.94
C TYR A 125 -16.46 10.03 -0.04
N GLU A 126 -16.36 9.60 -1.29
CA GLU A 126 -17.39 9.86 -2.30
C GLU A 126 -18.71 9.21 -1.91
N LEU A 127 -18.70 7.96 -1.45
CA LEU A 127 -19.89 7.27 -0.96
C LEU A 127 -20.52 7.97 0.26
N ALA A 128 -19.70 8.53 1.16
CA ALA A 128 -20.18 9.18 2.38
C ALA A 128 -20.72 10.60 2.14
N THR A 129 -20.21 11.31 1.12
CA THR A 129 -20.45 12.75 0.94
C THR A 129 -21.11 13.12 -0.39
N GLY A 130 -21.12 12.20 -1.36
CA GLY A 130 -21.53 12.44 -2.74
C GLY A 130 -20.57 13.36 -3.53
N LYS A 131 -19.33 13.51 -3.07
CA LYS A 131 -18.33 14.40 -3.69
C LYS A 131 -17.00 13.67 -3.88
N GLU A 132 -16.33 13.96 -4.99
CA GLU A 132 -14.92 13.58 -5.15
C GLU A 132 -14.05 14.26 -4.08
N TRP A 133 -12.98 13.58 -3.70
CA TRP A 133 -12.02 14.08 -2.74
C TRP A 133 -10.73 14.48 -3.46
N ASP A 134 -10.33 15.75 -3.35
CA ASP A 134 -8.95 16.17 -3.64
C ASP A 134 -8.05 15.72 -2.49
N ARG A 135 -7.75 14.42 -2.47
CA ARG A 135 -7.12 13.76 -1.34
C ARG A 135 -5.71 14.28 -1.14
N SER A 136 -5.48 14.83 0.04
CA SER A 136 -4.15 15.14 0.56
C SER A 136 -3.95 14.43 1.89
N THR A 137 -2.75 13.90 2.10
CA THR A 137 -2.34 13.28 3.35
C THR A 137 -0.97 13.80 3.73
N ARG A 138 -0.58 13.66 5.01
CA ARG A 138 0.73 14.12 5.49
C ARG A 138 1.90 13.45 4.76
N TYR A 139 1.74 12.20 4.40
CA TYR A 139 2.74 11.39 3.71
C TYR A 139 2.30 11.15 2.28
N CYS A 140 3.17 11.42 1.30
CA CYS A 140 2.90 10.97 -0.06
C CYS A 140 3.07 9.45 -0.11
N PHE A 141 2.13 8.71 -0.70
CA PHE A 141 2.28 7.25 -0.81
C PHE A 141 3.08 6.84 -2.06
N GLU A 142 3.22 7.76 -3.03
CA GLU A 142 3.97 7.53 -4.26
C GLU A 142 5.40 7.05 -3.98
N SER A 143 5.90 6.17 -4.84
CA SER A 143 7.25 5.63 -4.74
C SER A 143 8.29 6.76 -4.80
N TYR A 144 9.40 6.59 -4.07
CA TYR A 144 10.51 7.55 -3.94
C TYR A 144 10.16 8.86 -3.20
N SER A 145 9.04 8.91 -2.49
CA SER A 145 8.63 10.07 -1.70
C SER A 145 9.26 10.12 -0.31
N ASN A 146 9.63 8.96 0.25
CA ASN A 146 10.38 8.85 1.49
C ASN A 146 11.87 9.09 1.26
N LYS A 147 12.29 10.35 1.28
CA LYS A 147 13.68 10.75 1.05
C LYS A 147 14.69 10.01 1.94
N ASP A 148 14.32 9.76 3.19
CA ASP A 148 15.20 9.03 4.13
C ASP A 148 15.33 7.55 3.79
N GLY A 149 14.33 6.98 3.09
CA GLY A 149 14.35 5.62 2.56
C GLY A 149 15.18 5.48 1.27
N TRP A 150 15.62 6.58 0.67
CA TRP A 150 16.33 6.62 -0.61
C TRP A 150 17.54 7.56 -0.55
N PRO A 151 18.59 7.19 0.21
CA PRO A 151 19.71 8.09 0.52
C PRO A 151 20.51 8.56 -0.71
N ASP A 152 20.49 7.81 -1.81
CA ASP A 152 21.26 8.12 -3.01
C ASP A 152 20.45 8.82 -4.13
N LEU A 153 19.14 9.01 -3.98
CA LEU A 153 18.32 9.80 -4.92
C LEU A 153 18.42 11.32 -4.69
N GLY A 154 19.05 11.75 -3.59
CA GLY A 154 19.19 13.15 -3.21
C GLY A 154 20.59 13.75 -3.38
N ARG A 155 21.50 13.05 -4.08
CA ARG A 155 22.85 13.55 -4.40
C ARG A 155 22.94 14.14 -5.80
#